data_AF-A0A812K3P8-F1
#
_entry.id   AF-A0A812K3P8-F1
#
_cell.length_a   1.000
_cell.length_b   1.000
_cell.length_c   1.000
_cell.angle_alpha   90.00
_cell.angle_beta   90.00
_cell.angle_gamma   90.00
#
_symmetry.space_group_name_H-M   'P 1'
#
loop_
_entity.id
_entity.type
_entity.pdbx_description
1 polymer ?
#
loop_
_entity_poly.entity_id
_entity_poly.type
_entity_poly.pdbx_seq_one_letter_code
_entity_poly.pdbx_strand_id
1 'polypeptide(L)'
;MRRVPNNQQSFPDDYSYVSFTIWETKKDFTFWRKGPAFKEAHGGGGILDFVGMVMSSFMTSKGPPKPSFWQGLLPQKSLQSKVRLVSGPGGRPEADGEKMLPPEVFVATTRYNVADQSKTEFEQLWSKQKDELQETAGFRFSQLLRRDQAPDDNCNYLSVTVWDDKAAYATWLGPEQVCRRHN
;
A
#
# COMPACT_ATOMS: atom_id res chain seq x y z
N MET A 1 6.68 -0.44 -1.16
CA MET A 1 6.47 1.02 -1.34
C MET A 1 7.32 1.77 -0.34
N ARG A 2 7.87 2.92 -0.73
CA ARG A 2 8.60 3.83 0.17
C ARG A 2 7.79 5.10 0.38
N ARG A 3 7.72 5.58 1.62
CA ARG A 3 7.14 6.89 1.94
C ARG A 3 7.98 7.99 1.29
N VAL A 4 7.35 8.84 0.49
CA VAL A 4 8.02 9.99 -0.14
C VAL A 4 8.19 11.08 0.91
N PRO A 5 9.41 11.63 1.11
CA PRO A 5 9.60 12.78 1.97
C PRO A 5 8.73 13.95 1.49
N ASN A 6 8.04 14.61 2.42
CA ASN A 6 7.40 15.89 2.16
C ASN A 6 8.08 16.92 3.07
N ASN A 7 8.65 17.99 2.50
CA ASN A 7 9.49 18.96 3.23
C ASN A 7 8.73 19.74 4.32
N GLN A 8 7.43 19.50 4.50
CA GLN A 8 6.55 20.24 5.40
C GLN A 8 5.74 19.36 6.36
N GLN A 9 5.97 18.04 6.43
CA GLN A 9 5.15 17.15 7.26
C GLN A 9 5.98 16.24 8.16
N SER A 10 5.90 16.46 9.47
CA SER A 10 6.34 15.47 10.46
C SER A 10 5.35 14.31 10.48
N PHE A 11 5.83 13.08 10.41
CA PHE A 11 4.99 11.90 10.52
C PHE A 11 4.84 11.49 11.98
N PRO A 12 3.67 10.98 12.41
CA PRO A 12 3.46 10.50 13.78
C PRO A 12 4.16 9.17 14.05
N ASP A 13 4.78 8.55 13.03
CA ASP A 13 5.47 7.27 13.10
C ASP A 13 6.74 7.27 12.26
N ASP A 14 7.68 6.37 12.60
CA ASP A 14 8.98 6.23 11.95
C ASP A 14 8.98 5.27 10.73
N TYR A 15 7.81 4.83 10.26
CA TYR A 15 7.73 3.82 9.18
C TYR A 15 8.04 4.42 7.80
N SER A 16 9.17 4.05 7.20
CA SER A 16 9.60 4.56 5.89
C SER A 16 9.27 3.64 4.71
N TYR A 17 9.05 2.35 4.96
CA TYR A 17 8.73 1.35 3.95
C TYR A 17 7.52 0.51 4.37
N VAL A 18 6.77 0.04 3.38
CA VAL A 18 5.67 -0.91 3.56
C VAL A 18 5.64 -1.91 2.42
N SER A 19 5.44 -3.18 2.77
CA SER A 19 5.04 -4.23 1.83
C SER A 19 3.51 -4.33 1.84
N PHE A 20 2.91 -4.50 0.66
CA PHE A 20 1.47 -4.58 0.50
C PHE A 20 1.15 -5.69 -0.49
N THR A 21 0.23 -6.57 -0.11
CA THR A 21 -0.22 -7.68 -0.94
C THR A 21 -1.73 -7.73 -0.88
N ILE A 22 -2.35 -8.09 -2.01
CA ILE A 22 -3.79 -8.33 -2.12
C ILE A 22 -3.95 -9.82 -2.41
N TRP A 23 -4.86 -10.45 -1.67
CA TRP A 23 -5.21 -11.85 -1.85
C TRP A 23 -6.70 -11.94 -2.13
N GLU A 24 -7.10 -12.88 -2.99
CA GLU A 24 -8.52 -13.13 -3.28
C GLU A 24 -9.28 -13.49 -1.99
N THR A 25 -8.69 -14.37 -1.17
CA THR A 25 -9.24 -14.71 0.15
C THR A 25 -8.19 -14.75 1.25
N LYS A 26 -8.65 -14.56 2.50
CA LYS A 26 -7.83 -14.77 3.70
C LYS A 26 -7.34 -16.23 3.83
N LYS A 27 -8.10 -17.18 3.26
CA LYS A 27 -7.72 -18.60 3.23
C LYS A 27 -6.47 -18.80 2.35
N ASP A 28 -6.42 -18.19 1.17
CA ASP A 28 -5.28 -18.30 0.25
C ASP A 28 -4.03 -17.66 0.84
N PHE A 29 -4.18 -16.47 1.44
CA PHE A 29 -3.09 -15.84 2.19
C PHE A 29 -2.57 -16.76 3.31
N THR A 30 -3.47 -17.38 4.08
CA THR A 30 -3.10 -18.26 5.19
C THR A 30 -2.41 -19.53 4.70
N PHE A 31 -2.90 -20.11 3.59
CA PHE A 31 -2.29 -21.27 2.95
C PHE A 31 -0.88 -20.94 2.48
N TRP A 32 -0.70 -19.84 1.75
CA TRP A 32 0.60 -19.36 1.30
C TRP A 32 1.54 -19.11 2.49
N ARG A 33 1.09 -18.37 3.51
CA ARG A 33 1.89 -18.01 4.69
C ARG A 33 2.41 -19.22 5.48
N LYS A 34 1.69 -20.35 5.43
CA LYS A 34 2.10 -21.62 6.07
C LYS A 34 2.91 -22.52 5.14
N GLY A 35 2.96 -22.20 3.84
CA GLY A 35 3.56 -23.03 2.81
C GLY A 35 5.06 -22.80 2.60
N PRO A 36 5.70 -23.67 1.79
CA PRO A 36 7.13 -23.55 1.46
C PRO A 36 7.47 -22.26 0.71
N ALA A 37 6.57 -21.77 -0.15
CA ALA A 37 6.77 -20.52 -0.89
C ALA A 37 6.94 -19.29 0.01
N PHE A 38 6.29 -19.25 1.19
CA PHE A 38 6.50 -18.18 2.15
C PHE A 38 7.93 -18.21 2.71
N LYS A 39 8.42 -19.40 3.07
CA LYS A 39 9.79 -19.59 3.56
C LYS A 39 10.81 -19.20 2.49
N GLU A 40 10.57 -19.59 1.25
CA GLU A 40 11.42 -19.27 0.10
C GLU A 40 11.49 -17.76 -0.16
N ALA A 41 10.33 -17.08 -0.19
CA ALA A 41 10.27 -15.63 -0.39
C ALA A 41 10.87 -14.81 0.78
N HIS A 42 11.10 -15.44 1.93
CA HIS A 42 11.65 -14.82 3.15
C HIS A 42 12.96 -15.49 3.58
N GLY A 43 13.79 -15.89 2.62
CA GLY A 43 15.19 -16.23 2.86
C GLY A 43 15.59 -17.67 2.54
N GLY A 44 14.65 -18.56 2.22
CA GLY A 44 14.82 -19.80 1.42
C GLY A 44 15.87 -20.85 1.79
N GLY A 45 16.80 -20.59 2.72
CA GLY A 45 17.80 -21.54 3.17
C GLY A 45 17.48 -22.09 4.55
N GLY A 46 18.32 -22.99 5.04
CA GLY A 46 18.11 -23.69 6.32
C GLY A 46 17.98 -22.72 7.52
N ILE A 47 17.87 -23.28 8.73
CA ILE A 47 17.73 -22.50 9.98
C ILE A 47 18.75 -21.33 10.12
N LEU A 48 19.93 -21.44 9.51
CA LEU A 48 20.98 -20.42 9.54
C LEU A 48 20.70 -19.20 8.62
N ASP A 49 20.03 -19.38 7.49
CA ASP A 49 19.74 -18.27 6.53
C ASP A 49 18.57 -17.40 7.00
N PHE A 50 17.60 -18.00 7.70
CA PHE A 50 16.57 -17.27 8.43
C PHE A 50 17.16 -16.40 9.55
N VAL A 51 18.15 -16.93 10.30
CA VAL A 51 18.87 -16.15 11.33
C VAL A 51 19.65 -15.01 10.69
N GLY A 52 20.26 -15.22 9.51
CA GLY A 52 20.92 -14.17 8.73
C GLY A 52 19.99 -13.05 8.25
N MET A 53 18.79 -13.39 7.75
CA MET A 53 17.80 -12.39 7.30
C MET A 53 17.11 -11.66 8.46
N VAL A 54 16.90 -12.34 9.59
CA VAL A 54 16.41 -11.72 10.82
C VAL A 54 17.49 -10.79 11.38
N MET A 55 18.75 -11.20 11.45
CA MET A 55 19.88 -10.35 11.88
C MET A 55 20.08 -9.14 10.95
N SER A 56 19.99 -9.31 9.63
CA SER A 56 20.10 -8.19 8.68
C SER A 56 18.88 -7.27 8.72
N SER A 57 17.68 -7.80 8.96
CA SER A 57 16.48 -6.99 9.26
C SER A 57 16.62 -6.24 10.59
N PHE A 58 17.25 -6.83 11.62
CA PHE A 58 17.57 -6.16 12.89
C PHE A 58 18.65 -5.07 12.73
N MET A 59 19.57 -5.20 11.77
CA MET A 59 20.59 -4.17 11.48
C MET A 59 20.10 -3.05 10.56
N THR A 60 19.04 -3.28 9.77
CA THR A 60 18.53 -2.30 8.78
C THR A 60 17.16 -1.72 9.13
N SER A 61 16.44 -2.31 10.10
CA SER A 61 15.12 -1.86 10.54
C SER A 61 15.12 -1.52 12.03
N LYS A 62 14.42 -0.46 12.40
CA LYS A 62 14.18 -0.09 13.80
C LYS A 62 13.05 -0.96 14.39
N GLY A 63 13.34 -2.24 14.63
CA GLY A 63 12.40 -3.22 15.18
C GLY A 63 11.63 -4.03 14.12
N PRO A 64 10.79 -5.00 14.55
CA PRO A 64 10.09 -5.89 13.64
C PRO A 64 9.00 -5.17 12.83
N PRO A 65 8.68 -5.63 11.61
CA PRO A 65 7.58 -5.09 10.82
C PRO A 65 6.23 -5.35 11.53
N LYS A 66 5.31 -4.38 11.47
CA LYS A 66 3.96 -4.51 12.03
C LYS A 66 2.94 -4.84 10.93
N PRO A 67 2.39 -6.07 10.89
CA PRO A 67 1.35 -6.41 9.92
C PRO A 67 0.01 -5.74 10.27
N SER A 68 -0.68 -5.28 9.23
CA SER A 68 -2.08 -4.84 9.31
C SER A 68 -2.91 -5.62 8.29
N PHE A 69 -3.98 -6.28 8.76
CA PHE A 69 -4.91 -7.02 7.92
C PHE A 69 -6.16 -6.20 7.63
N TRP A 70 -6.63 -6.32 6.39
CA TRP A 70 -7.72 -5.52 5.87
C TRP A 70 -8.67 -6.35 5.01
N GLN A 71 -9.96 -6.02 5.06
CA GLN A 71 -10.98 -6.48 4.14
C GLN A 71 -11.08 -5.50 2.98
N GLY A 72 -10.89 -5.99 1.75
CA GLY A 72 -10.98 -5.19 0.54
C GLY A 72 -12.42 -4.92 0.12
N LEU A 73 -12.75 -3.65 -0.08
CA LEU A 73 -14.07 -3.16 -0.50
C LEU A 73 -13.90 -2.33 -1.78
N LEU A 74 -14.89 -2.41 -2.67
CA LEU A 74 -15.00 -1.53 -3.84
C LEU A 74 -13.71 -1.45 -4.70
N PRO A 75 -13.12 -2.58 -5.15
CA PRO A 75 -11.96 -2.51 -6.04
C PRO A 75 -12.34 -1.85 -7.37
N GLN A 76 -11.51 -0.91 -7.81
CA GLN A 76 -11.65 -0.24 -9.10
C GLN A 76 -10.34 -0.29 -9.86
N LYS A 77 -10.42 -0.37 -11.18
CA LYS A 77 -9.28 -0.29 -12.08
C LYS A 77 -9.55 0.76 -13.14
N SER A 78 -8.48 1.30 -13.70
CA SER A 78 -8.56 2.15 -14.89
C SER A 78 -9.27 1.43 -16.04
N LEU A 79 -10.11 2.17 -16.78
CA LEU A 79 -10.66 1.73 -18.06
C LEU A 79 -9.63 1.83 -19.19
N GLN A 80 -8.65 2.71 -19.04
CA GLN A 80 -7.52 2.82 -19.97
C GLN A 80 -6.56 1.65 -19.79
N SER A 81 -6.03 1.13 -20.90
CA SER A 81 -4.93 0.17 -20.89
C SER A 81 -3.67 0.81 -20.30
N LYS A 82 -2.95 0.07 -19.45
CA LYS A 82 -1.74 0.56 -18.77
C LYS A 82 -0.54 -0.31 -19.11
N VAL A 83 0.60 0.34 -19.34
CA VAL A 83 1.89 -0.33 -19.55
C VAL A 83 2.22 -1.18 -18.32
N ARG A 84 2.61 -2.43 -18.52
CA ARG A 84 3.01 -3.32 -17.41
C ARG A 84 4.25 -2.75 -16.72
N LEU A 85 4.21 -2.72 -15.39
CA LEU A 85 5.36 -2.31 -14.57
C LEU A 85 6.49 -3.34 -14.70
N VAL A 86 7.73 -2.87 -14.75
CA VAL A 86 8.96 -3.67 -14.75
C VAL A 86 9.02 -4.54 -13.49
N SER A 87 8.62 -4.03 -12.33
CA SER A 87 8.51 -4.81 -11.09
C SER A 87 7.16 -5.53 -10.92
N GLY A 88 6.36 -5.63 -11.99
CA GLY A 88 5.11 -6.40 -11.96
C GLY A 88 5.34 -7.91 -11.73
N PRO A 89 4.30 -8.74 -11.63
CA PRO A 89 4.44 -10.17 -11.39
C PRO A 89 5.46 -10.83 -12.33
N GLY A 90 6.46 -11.54 -11.81
CA GLY A 90 7.53 -12.16 -12.59
C GLY A 90 8.63 -11.21 -13.09
N GLY A 91 8.51 -9.91 -12.83
CA GLY A 91 9.54 -8.91 -13.09
C GLY A 91 10.59 -8.86 -11.99
N ARG A 92 11.82 -8.50 -12.36
CA ARG A 92 12.93 -8.26 -11.43
C ARG A 92 13.66 -7.00 -11.90
N PRO A 93 13.44 -5.83 -11.28
CA PRO A 93 14.22 -4.66 -11.60
C PRO A 93 15.70 -4.93 -11.27
N GLU A 94 16.60 -4.44 -12.12
CA GLU A 94 18.03 -4.50 -11.84
C GLU A 94 18.36 -3.55 -10.69
N ALA A 95 19.04 -4.05 -9.66
CA ALA A 95 19.47 -3.27 -8.52
C ALA A 95 21.01 -3.34 -8.43
N ASP A 96 21.66 -2.19 -8.53
CA ASP A 96 23.12 -2.06 -8.43
C ASP A 96 23.64 -2.15 -6.99
N GLY A 97 22.75 -2.07 -6.00
CA GLY A 97 23.09 -2.07 -4.57
C GLY A 97 23.59 -0.72 -4.05
N GLU A 98 23.72 0.28 -4.92
CA GLU A 98 24.24 1.62 -4.59
C GLU A 98 23.15 2.69 -4.63
N LYS A 99 22.28 2.62 -5.65
CA LYS A 99 21.25 3.63 -5.91
C LYS A 99 19.87 3.10 -5.55
N MET A 100 19.02 4.05 -5.16
CA MET A 100 17.61 3.77 -4.98
C MET A 100 16.96 3.48 -6.33
N LEU A 101 16.18 2.40 -6.40
CA LEU A 101 15.37 2.10 -7.58
C LEU A 101 14.43 3.27 -7.93
N PRO A 102 14.26 3.61 -9.22
CA PRO A 102 13.29 4.61 -9.63
C PRO A 102 11.86 4.15 -9.32
N PRO A 103 10.97 5.04 -8.87
CA PRO A 103 9.57 4.69 -8.66
C PRO A 103 8.87 4.48 -10.01
N GLU A 104 8.11 3.40 -10.14
CA GLU A 104 7.33 3.11 -11.36
C GLU A 104 5.87 3.56 -11.29
N VAL A 105 5.38 3.83 -10.07
CA VAL A 105 4.04 4.31 -9.78
C VAL A 105 4.08 5.21 -8.55
N PHE A 106 3.07 6.06 -8.43
CA PHE A 106 2.78 6.77 -7.19
C PHE A 106 1.61 6.11 -6.46
N VAL A 107 1.79 5.80 -5.17
CA VAL A 107 0.74 5.23 -4.34
C VAL A 107 0.38 6.20 -3.23
N ALA A 108 -0.88 6.61 -3.17
CA ALA A 108 -1.42 7.41 -2.08
C ALA A 108 -2.29 6.53 -1.19
N THR A 109 -1.99 6.54 0.10
CA THR A 109 -2.81 5.90 1.14
C THR A 109 -3.38 6.97 2.08
N THR A 110 -4.67 6.90 2.37
CA THR A 110 -5.33 7.81 3.33
C THR A 110 -5.92 6.98 4.45
N ARG A 111 -5.56 7.31 5.69
CA ARG A 111 -6.04 6.66 6.91
C ARG A 111 -7.28 7.38 7.43
N TYR A 112 -8.30 6.63 7.85
CA TYR A 112 -9.52 7.18 8.43
C TYR A 112 -9.81 6.52 9.79
N ASN A 113 -10.35 7.32 10.70
CA ASN A 113 -10.96 6.87 11.95
C ASN A 113 -12.46 7.21 11.92
N VAL A 114 -13.27 6.26 11.45
CA VAL A 114 -14.72 6.44 11.27
C VAL A 114 -15.45 5.97 12.53
N ALA A 115 -16.34 6.80 13.08
CA ALA A 115 -17.16 6.43 14.23
C ALA A 115 -18.06 5.21 13.90
N ASP A 116 -18.28 4.33 14.89
CA ASP A 116 -19.00 3.06 14.67
C ASP A 116 -20.38 3.26 14.04
N GLN A 117 -21.14 4.26 14.50
CA GLN A 117 -22.46 4.59 13.97
C GLN A 117 -22.44 5.14 12.53
N SER A 118 -21.30 5.60 12.03
CA SER A 118 -21.15 6.22 10.71
C SER A 118 -20.54 5.29 9.66
N LYS A 119 -20.16 4.06 10.01
CA LYS A 119 -19.46 3.13 9.11
C LYS A 119 -20.26 2.80 7.85
N THR A 120 -21.56 2.54 8.00
CA THR A 120 -22.45 2.22 6.87
C THR A 120 -22.58 3.40 5.91
N GLU A 121 -22.81 4.61 6.43
CA GLU A 121 -22.90 5.82 5.62
C GLU A 121 -21.57 6.11 4.90
N PHE A 122 -20.44 5.93 5.60
CA PHE A 122 -19.12 6.07 5.00
C PHE A 122 -18.93 5.13 3.82
N GLU A 123 -19.19 3.81 3.97
CA GLU A 123 -19.07 2.85 2.87
C GLU A 123 -20.02 3.18 1.69
N GLN A 124 -21.22 3.70 1.96
CA GLN A 124 -22.15 4.14 0.92
C GLN A 124 -21.65 5.37 0.14
N LEU A 125 -21.04 6.35 0.83
CA LEU A 125 -20.45 7.53 0.19
C LEU A 125 -19.34 7.13 -0.79
N TRP A 126 -18.46 6.24 -0.37
CA TRP A 126 -17.36 5.72 -1.21
C TRP A 126 -17.87 4.96 -2.44
N SER A 127 -18.97 4.22 -2.31
CA SER A 127 -19.58 3.52 -3.45
C SER A 127 -20.05 4.47 -4.55
N LYS A 128 -20.50 5.68 -4.19
CA LYS A 128 -21.00 6.69 -5.16
C LYS A 128 -19.87 7.38 -5.93
N GLN A 129 -18.70 7.55 -5.34
CA GLN A 129 -17.53 8.17 -6.00
C GLN A 129 -16.85 7.25 -7.04
N LYS A 130 -17.42 6.07 -7.29
CA LYS A 130 -16.79 4.99 -8.05
C LYS A 130 -16.62 5.28 -9.54
N ASP A 131 -17.51 6.05 -10.13
CA ASP A 131 -17.60 6.13 -11.59
C ASP A 131 -16.63 7.16 -12.18
N GLU A 132 -16.32 8.23 -11.44
CA GLU A 132 -15.49 9.35 -11.93
C GLU A 132 -13.99 9.00 -12.05
N LEU A 133 -13.50 8.06 -11.23
CA LEU A 133 -12.06 7.81 -11.12
C LEU A 133 -11.49 6.94 -12.26
N GLN A 134 -12.28 6.03 -12.82
CA GLN A 134 -11.76 4.99 -13.72
C GLN A 134 -11.30 5.53 -15.09
N GLU A 135 -11.79 6.72 -15.47
CA GLU A 135 -11.43 7.41 -16.72
C GLU A 135 -10.32 8.46 -16.51
N THR A 136 -9.94 8.73 -15.26
CA THR A 136 -8.97 9.77 -14.94
C THR A 136 -7.58 9.43 -15.51
N ALA A 137 -6.98 10.39 -16.22
CA ALA A 137 -5.63 10.23 -16.75
C ALA A 137 -4.64 9.90 -15.62
N GLY A 138 -3.75 8.93 -15.87
CA GLY A 138 -2.78 8.49 -14.88
C GLY A 138 -3.32 7.59 -13.76
N PHE A 139 -4.64 7.45 -13.57
CA PHE A 139 -5.20 6.52 -12.59
C PHE A 139 -4.93 5.07 -13.00
N ARG A 140 -4.61 4.17 -12.06
CA ARG A 140 -4.41 2.74 -12.32
C ARG A 140 -5.34 1.84 -11.51
N PHE A 141 -5.43 2.07 -10.20
CA PHE A 141 -6.19 1.22 -9.28
C PHE A 141 -6.59 1.99 -8.02
N SER A 142 -7.75 1.66 -7.45
CA SER A 142 -8.14 2.07 -6.11
C SER A 142 -8.90 0.98 -5.37
N GLN A 143 -8.84 1.04 -4.04
CA GLN A 143 -9.63 0.19 -3.17
C GLN A 143 -9.84 0.86 -1.81
N LEU A 144 -11.05 0.70 -1.27
CA LEU A 144 -11.32 1.00 0.13
C LEU A 144 -11.04 -0.25 0.96
N LEU A 145 -10.38 -0.09 2.10
CA LEU A 145 -9.99 -1.19 2.97
C LEU A 145 -10.57 -0.96 4.36
N ARG A 146 -11.24 -1.97 4.93
CA ARG A 146 -11.73 -1.96 6.31
C ARG A 146 -10.82 -2.82 7.18
N ARG A 147 -10.40 -2.33 8.36
CA ARG A 147 -9.48 -3.08 9.23
C ARG A 147 -10.12 -4.40 9.69
N ASP A 148 -9.38 -5.51 9.58
CA ASP A 148 -9.82 -6.86 9.96
C ASP A 148 -9.34 -7.29 11.36
N GLN A 149 -8.61 -6.42 12.05
CA GLN A 149 -8.05 -6.65 13.38
C GLN A 149 -8.33 -5.44 14.28
N ALA A 150 -8.32 -5.63 15.61
CA ALA A 150 -8.25 -4.50 16.53
C ALA A 150 -6.98 -3.69 16.20
N PRO A 151 -7.11 -2.41 15.84
CA PRO A 151 -5.97 -1.61 15.46
C PRO A 151 -5.15 -1.27 16.71
N ASP A 152 -3.82 -1.31 16.59
CA ASP A 152 -2.87 -0.72 17.55
C ASP A 152 -2.70 0.80 17.32
N ASP A 153 -3.47 1.35 16.38
CA ASP A 153 -3.59 2.75 16.00
C ASP A 153 -5.08 3.15 15.93
N ASN A 154 -5.36 4.40 15.54
CA ASN A 154 -6.74 4.88 15.36
C ASN A 154 -7.28 4.64 13.94
N CYS A 155 -6.63 3.80 13.12
CA CYS A 155 -6.99 3.63 11.72
C CYS A 155 -7.91 2.42 11.51
N ASN A 156 -9.19 2.67 11.23
CA ASN A 156 -10.18 1.61 10.96
C ASN A 156 -10.59 1.48 9.49
N TYR A 157 -10.31 2.49 8.66
CA TYR A 157 -10.33 2.38 7.19
C TYR A 157 -9.06 2.94 6.55
N LEU A 158 -8.67 2.37 5.41
CA LEU A 158 -7.57 2.84 4.56
C LEU A 158 -8.05 2.91 3.11
N SER A 159 -7.94 4.06 2.46
CA SER A 159 -8.09 4.11 1.00
C SER A 159 -6.72 4.00 0.35
N VAL A 160 -6.57 3.12 -0.64
CA VAL A 160 -5.37 3.02 -1.48
C VAL A 160 -5.72 3.47 -2.89
N THR A 161 -4.88 4.34 -3.47
CA THR A 161 -4.96 4.71 -4.88
C THR A 161 -3.58 4.61 -5.52
N VAL A 162 -3.51 4.12 -6.76
CA VAL A 162 -2.29 3.90 -7.52
C VAL A 162 -2.38 4.68 -8.82
N TRP A 163 -1.33 5.42 -9.11
CA TRP A 163 -1.22 6.37 -10.22
C TRP A 163 0.08 6.12 -10.99
N ASP A 164 0.09 6.52 -12.26
CA ASP A 164 1.27 6.45 -13.12
C ASP A 164 2.43 7.25 -12.50
N ASP A 165 2.15 8.44 -11.95
CA ASP A 165 3.13 9.25 -11.22
C ASP A 165 2.47 10.22 -10.21
N LYS A 166 3.31 10.98 -9.49
CA LYS A 166 2.85 11.97 -8.50
C LYS A 166 2.12 13.15 -9.14
N ALA A 167 2.44 13.51 -10.39
CA ALA A 167 1.82 14.64 -11.07
C ALA A 167 0.38 14.32 -11.50
N ALA A 168 0.12 13.11 -11.97
CA ALA A 168 -1.22 12.60 -12.24
C ALA A 168 -2.09 12.63 -10.97
N TYR A 169 -1.56 12.14 -9.86
CA TYR A 169 -2.25 12.23 -8.56
C TYR A 169 -2.55 13.67 -8.15
N ALA A 170 -1.56 14.56 -8.25
CA ALA A 170 -1.72 15.97 -7.89
C ALA A 170 -2.77 16.68 -8.76
N THR A 171 -2.81 16.35 -10.05
CA THR A 171 -3.81 16.88 -11.00
C THR A 171 -5.22 16.46 -10.61
N TRP A 172 -5.42 15.17 -10.29
CA TRP A 172 -6.73 14.67 -9.86
C TRP A 172 -7.18 15.24 -8.51
N LEU A 173 -6.25 15.35 -7.55
CA LEU A 173 -6.57 15.84 -6.20
C LEU A 173 -7.12 17.28 -6.25
N GLY A 174 -6.66 18.09 -7.21
CA GLY A 174 -7.07 19.47 -7.40
C GLY A 174 -6.46 20.43 -6.36
N PRO A 175 -6.42 21.74 -6.64
CA PRO A 175 -5.70 22.73 -5.83
C PRO A 175 -6.28 22.90 -4.41
N GLU A 176 -7.61 22.80 -4.23
CA GLU A 176 -8.24 22.98 -2.91
C GLU A 176 -7.87 21.89 -1.88
N GLN A 177 -7.73 20.63 -2.34
CA GLN A 177 -7.39 19.52 -1.45
C GLN A 177 -5.88 19.42 -1.20
N VAL A 178 -5.06 19.94 -2.11
CA VAL A 178 -3.62 20.14 -1.88
C VAL A 178 -3.43 21.11 -0.72
N CYS A 179 -4.11 22.27 -0.70
CA CYS A 179 -3.99 23.23 0.41
C CYS A 179 -4.45 22.67 1.77
N ARG A 180 -5.53 21.89 1.82
CA ARG A 180 -6.03 21.30 3.09
C ARG A 180 -5.11 20.25 3.72
N ARG A 181 -4.15 19.70 2.98
CA ARG A 181 -3.17 18.71 3.50
C ARG A 181 -1.79 19.31 3.79
N HIS A 182 -1.59 20.60 3.50
CA HIS A 182 -0.39 21.36 3.82
C HIS A 182 -0.56 22.29 5.03
N ASN A 183 -1.75 22.30 5.66
CA ASN A 183 -2.06 23.03 6.90
C ASN A 183 -2.35 22.07 8.04
#